data_AF-A0A961P518-F1
#
_entry.id   AF-A0A961P518-F1
#
_cell.length_a   1.000
_cell.length_b   1.000
_cell.length_c   1.000
_cell.angle_alpha   90.00
_cell.angle_beta   90.00
_cell.angle_gamma   90.00
#
_symmetry.space_group_name_H-M   'P 1'
#
loop_
_entity.id
_entity.type
_entity.pdbx_description
1 polymer ?
#
loop_
_entity_poly.entity_id
_entity_poly.type
_entity_poly.pdbx_seq_one_letter_code
_entity_poly.pdbx_strand_id
1 'polypeptide(L)'
;MARQKPDPIAGLIAPERAALGRASALAVAANLLWFVQALAVASGIGGAVGPDAGLSPAIAALVFFAAGASRAGLNALAEGRLFRAADRVIATLRQRIVTCEAREGPGDTGPGATAALAAEKLDLLAPYLTRYAPARARTMVIPLAILALAFWWSWAVGVIFLITGPLIPLFMALVGMAAQSASEKHMAEIGTLSELLVDRLGALADMRLLGASPALVEDFAGRADDLRARTMAVLRIAFLSSTVLELFAAIGVAMVAVFLGFSLLGAIGFGTWGAPLGAFEVVLLLMLAPELYQPMRDLAAAWHD
;
A
#
# COMPACT_ATOMS: atom_id res chain seq x y z
N MET A 1 -0.20 12.69 -26.64
CA MET A 1 -1.35 12.34 -25.76
C MET A 1 -1.81 10.93 -26.09
N ALA A 2 -1.25 9.92 -25.42
CA ALA A 2 -1.72 8.54 -25.56
C ALA A 2 -3.08 8.41 -24.87
N ARG A 3 -4.13 8.04 -25.60
CA ARG A 3 -5.44 7.71 -25.02
C ARG A 3 -5.26 6.49 -24.12
N GLN A 4 -5.30 6.70 -22.81
CA GLN A 4 -5.26 5.65 -21.80
C GLN A 4 -6.47 4.73 -22.04
N LYS A 5 -6.23 3.44 -22.36
CA LYS A 5 -7.30 2.43 -22.44
C LYS A 5 -8.10 2.49 -21.13
N PRO A 6 -9.45 2.48 -21.18
CA PRO A 6 -10.26 2.49 -19.97
C PRO A 6 -9.85 1.30 -19.10
N ASP A 7 -9.62 1.58 -17.80
CA ASP A 7 -9.22 0.57 -16.82
C ASP A 7 -10.25 -0.57 -16.82
N PRO A 8 -9.87 -1.80 -17.24
CA PRO A 8 -10.80 -2.92 -17.37
C PRO A 8 -11.45 -3.28 -16.03
N ILE A 9 -10.78 -3.01 -14.91
CA ILE A 9 -11.30 -3.27 -13.57
C ILE A 9 -12.44 -2.31 -13.23
N ALA A 10 -12.36 -1.05 -13.70
CA ALA A 10 -13.36 -0.04 -13.41
C ALA A 10 -14.78 -0.41 -13.89
N GLY A 11 -14.88 -1.17 -14.98
CA GLY A 11 -16.15 -1.71 -15.48
C GLY A 11 -16.70 -2.86 -14.63
N LEU A 12 -15.81 -3.70 -14.07
CA LEU A 12 -16.19 -4.86 -13.25
C LEU A 12 -16.72 -4.44 -11.87
N ILE A 13 -16.17 -3.36 -11.30
CA ILE A 13 -16.54 -2.86 -9.97
C ILE A 13 -17.67 -1.83 -9.98
N ALA A 14 -18.16 -1.44 -11.16
CA ALA A 14 -19.16 -0.37 -11.31
C ALA A 14 -20.39 -0.51 -10.38
N PRO A 15 -20.97 -1.71 -10.15
CA PRO A 15 -22.14 -1.87 -9.27
C PRO A 15 -21.87 -1.49 -7.81
N GLU A 16 -20.65 -1.77 -7.31
CA GLU A 16 -20.27 -1.55 -5.90
C GLU A 16 -19.33 -0.34 -5.74
N ARG A 17 -19.05 0.41 -6.82
CA ARG A 17 -18.14 1.57 -6.80
C ARG A 17 -18.50 2.59 -5.72
N ALA A 18 -19.79 2.88 -5.55
CA ALA A 18 -20.25 3.83 -4.54
C ALA A 18 -20.09 3.30 -3.11
N ALA A 19 -20.19 1.98 -2.90
CA ALA A 19 -19.96 1.36 -1.60
C ALA A 19 -18.47 1.38 -1.25
N LEU A 20 -17.60 0.98 -2.19
CA LEU A 20 -16.15 1.04 -2.07
C LEU A 20 -15.67 2.48 -1.83
N GLY A 21 -16.18 3.44 -2.59
CA GLY A 21 -15.83 4.85 -2.43
C GLY A 21 -16.21 5.41 -1.05
N ARG A 22 -17.42 5.10 -0.55
CA ARG A 22 -17.83 5.49 0.80
C ARG A 22 -17.00 4.83 1.89
N ALA A 23 -16.66 3.55 1.73
CA ALA A 23 -15.85 2.82 2.69
C ALA A 23 -14.40 3.35 2.72
N SER A 24 -13.81 3.64 1.56
CA SER A 24 -12.51 4.33 1.46
C SER A 24 -12.55 5.73 2.06
N ALA A 25 -13.64 6.49 1.87
CA ALA A 25 -13.80 7.80 2.49
C ALA A 25 -13.87 7.71 4.02
N LEU A 26 -14.52 6.68 4.57
CA LEU A 26 -14.50 6.40 6.02
C LEU A 26 -13.09 6.07 6.51
N ALA A 27 -12.31 5.28 5.77
CA ALA A 27 -10.92 4.99 6.10
C ALA A 27 -10.05 6.25 6.09
N VAL A 28 -10.28 7.17 5.15
CA VAL A 28 -9.63 8.48 5.12
C VAL A 28 -10.04 9.31 6.34
N ALA A 29 -11.34 9.42 6.62
CA ALA A 29 -11.86 10.15 7.79
C ALA A 29 -11.30 9.61 9.11
N ALA A 30 -11.18 8.29 9.24
CA ALA A 30 -10.52 7.66 10.39
C ALA A 30 -9.05 8.08 10.52
N ASN A 31 -8.31 8.15 9.42
CA ASN A 31 -6.92 8.62 9.44
C ASN A 31 -6.81 10.13 9.76
N LEU A 32 -7.77 10.94 9.31
CA LEU A 32 -7.81 12.37 9.69
C LEU A 32 -7.98 12.58 11.21
N LEU A 33 -8.56 11.63 11.94
CA LEU A 33 -8.64 11.73 13.41
C LEU A 33 -7.26 11.66 14.09
N TRP A 34 -6.22 11.17 13.40
CA TRP A 34 -4.85 11.26 13.89
C TRP A 34 -4.43 12.71 14.16
N PHE A 35 -4.87 13.66 13.33
CA PHE A 35 -4.58 15.08 13.55
C PHE A 35 -5.14 15.57 14.90
N VAL A 36 -6.34 15.11 15.26
CA VAL A 36 -6.95 15.43 16.56
C VAL A 36 -6.13 14.83 17.70
N GLN A 37 -5.64 13.59 17.55
CA GLN A 37 -4.76 12.96 18.53
C GLN A 37 -3.42 13.72 18.67
N ALA A 38 -2.82 14.12 17.55
CA ALA A 38 -1.57 14.89 17.54
C ALA A 38 -1.76 16.27 18.19
N LEU A 39 -2.86 16.97 17.89
CA LEU A 39 -3.21 18.23 18.56
C LEU A 39 -3.41 18.04 20.07
N ALA A 40 -4.08 16.97 20.49
CA ALA A 40 -4.30 16.69 21.90
C ALA A 40 -2.97 16.46 22.64
N VAL A 41 -2.07 15.66 22.06
CA VAL A 41 -0.73 15.43 22.62
C VAL A 41 0.10 16.71 22.65
N ALA A 42 0.14 17.46 21.55
CA ALA A 42 0.84 18.72 21.47
C ALA A 42 0.31 19.75 22.49
N SER A 43 -1.01 19.83 22.67
CA SER A 43 -1.65 20.73 23.66
C SER A 43 -1.31 20.34 25.09
N GLY A 44 -1.34 19.04 25.40
CA GLY A 44 -1.05 18.53 26.74
C GLY A 44 0.43 18.67 27.12
N ILE A 45 1.36 18.42 26.19
CA ILE A 45 2.79 18.59 26.41
C ILE A 45 3.18 20.08 26.40
N GLY A 46 2.67 20.85 25.43
CA GLY A 46 2.94 22.27 25.31
C GLY A 46 2.55 23.05 26.56
N GLY A 47 1.36 22.79 27.11
CA GLY A 47 0.90 23.41 28.36
C GLY A 47 1.62 22.95 29.62
N ALA A 48 2.36 21.84 29.58
CA ALA A 48 3.18 21.38 30.71
C ALA A 48 4.61 21.94 30.69
N VAL A 49 5.12 22.30 29.51
CA VAL A 49 6.52 22.75 29.30
C VAL A 49 6.62 24.27 29.17
N GLY A 50 5.58 24.96 28.71
CA GLY A 50 5.59 26.40 28.49
C GLY A 50 4.43 27.15 29.18
N PRO A 51 4.48 28.49 29.22
CA PRO A 51 3.42 29.34 29.77
C PRO A 51 2.19 29.46 28.85
N ASP A 52 2.24 28.88 27.65
CA ASP A 52 1.13 28.88 26.71
C ASP A 52 -0.03 28.01 27.21
N ALA A 53 -1.24 28.55 27.13
CA ALA A 53 -2.48 27.94 27.62
C ALA A 53 -2.84 26.68 26.81
N GLY A 54 -2.19 25.56 27.12
CA GLY A 54 -2.57 24.24 26.63
C GLY A 54 -3.78 23.67 27.37
N LEU A 55 -4.37 22.61 26.82
CA LEU A 55 -5.34 21.80 27.54
C LEU A 55 -4.68 21.19 28.78
N SER A 56 -5.43 21.04 29.87
CA SER A 56 -4.94 20.26 31.01
C SER A 56 -4.59 18.84 30.54
N PRO A 57 -3.56 18.18 31.10
CA PRO A 57 -3.17 16.83 30.68
C PRO A 57 -4.32 15.82 30.74
N ALA A 58 -5.25 15.99 31.69
CA ALA A 58 -6.45 15.17 31.79
C ALA A 58 -7.42 15.36 30.61
N ILE A 59 -7.67 16.61 30.19
CA ILE A 59 -8.53 16.90 29.04
C ILE A 59 -7.84 16.44 27.74
N ALA A 60 -6.54 16.69 27.60
CA ALA A 60 -5.76 16.20 26.47
C ALA A 60 -5.82 14.67 26.34
N ALA A 61 -5.65 13.94 27.45
CA ALA A 61 -5.79 12.49 27.47
C ALA A 61 -7.21 12.05 27.08
N LEU A 62 -8.25 12.70 27.62
CA LEU A 62 -9.64 12.40 27.28
C LEU A 62 -9.91 12.59 25.78
N VAL A 63 -9.46 13.69 25.19
CA VAL A 63 -9.59 13.96 23.75
C VAL A 63 -8.81 12.92 22.94
N PHE A 64 -7.59 12.57 23.36
CA PHE A 64 -6.78 11.55 22.70
C PHE A 64 -7.48 10.18 22.67
N PHE A 65 -8.01 9.72 23.82
CA PHE A 65 -8.72 8.44 23.90
C PHE A 65 -10.07 8.48 23.17
N ALA A 66 -10.82 9.57 23.24
CA ALA A 66 -12.08 9.71 22.52
C ALA A 66 -11.87 9.71 20.98
N ALA A 67 -10.86 10.44 20.50
CA ALA A 67 -10.47 10.43 19.09
C ALA A 67 -9.94 9.06 18.66
N GLY A 68 -9.14 8.39 19.50
CA GLY A 68 -8.64 7.05 19.27
C GLY A 68 -9.75 5.99 19.17
N ALA A 69 -10.72 6.02 20.08
CA ALA A 69 -11.89 5.14 20.04
C ALA A 69 -12.75 5.41 18.79
N SER A 70 -12.94 6.67 18.44
CA SER A 70 -13.65 7.07 17.21
C SER A 70 -12.92 6.59 15.95
N ARG A 71 -11.58 6.73 15.90
CA ARG A 71 -10.73 6.23 14.81
C ARG A 71 -10.83 4.72 14.68
N ALA A 72 -10.72 3.99 15.80
CA ALA A 72 -10.84 2.53 15.81
C ALA A 72 -12.23 2.08 15.31
N GLY A 73 -13.30 2.73 15.77
CA GLY A 73 -14.67 2.45 15.33
C GLY A 73 -14.86 2.73 13.83
N LEU A 74 -14.36 3.86 13.32
CA LEU A 74 -14.43 4.18 11.89
C LEU A 74 -13.61 3.21 11.02
N ASN A 75 -12.42 2.81 11.46
CA ASN A 75 -11.61 1.81 10.75
C ASN A 75 -12.34 0.45 10.69
N ALA A 76 -12.85 -0.05 11.81
CA ALA A 76 -13.61 -1.30 11.83
C ALA A 76 -14.85 -1.26 10.92
N LEU A 77 -15.55 -0.12 10.90
CA LEU A 77 -16.68 0.11 10.01
C LEU A 77 -16.28 0.23 8.54
N ALA A 78 -15.12 0.82 8.23
CA ALA A 78 -14.59 0.93 6.88
C ALA A 78 -14.17 -0.44 6.35
N GLU A 79 -13.35 -1.18 7.11
CA GLU A 79 -12.88 -2.53 6.79
C GLU A 79 -14.05 -3.50 6.59
N GLY A 80 -15.02 -3.50 7.52
CA GLY A 80 -16.21 -4.34 7.41
C GLY A 80 -17.10 -3.99 6.20
N ARG A 81 -17.08 -2.74 5.71
CA ARG A 81 -17.80 -2.36 4.48
C ARG A 81 -17.00 -2.72 3.22
N LEU A 82 -15.68 -2.54 3.24
CA LEU A 82 -14.78 -2.93 2.14
C LEU A 82 -14.86 -4.43 1.90
N PHE A 83 -14.78 -5.25 2.95
CA PHE A 83 -14.85 -6.70 2.84
C PHE A 83 -16.18 -7.16 2.23
N ARG A 84 -17.32 -6.68 2.74
CA ARG A 84 -18.64 -7.01 2.19
C ARG A 84 -18.81 -6.55 0.74
N ALA A 85 -18.26 -5.39 0.37
CA ALA A 85 -18.31 -4.91 -1.00
C ALA A 85 -17.45 -5.78 -1.92
N ALA A 86 -16.26 -6.17 -1.48
CA ALA A 86 -15.39 -7.09 -2.21
C ALA A 86 -16.05 -8.46 -2.44
N ASP A 87 -16.65 -9.05 -1.40
CA ASP A 87 -17.38 -10.31 -1.48
C ASP A 87 -18.51 -10.26 -2.51
N ARG A 88 -19.28 -9.16 -2.55
CA ARG A 88 -20.37 -9.00 -3.52
C ARG A 88 -19.86 -8.88 -4.95
N VAL A 89 -18.77 -8.13 -5.16
CA VAL A 89 -18.13 -8.03 -6.48
C VAL A 89 -17.68 -9.41 -6.94
N ILE A 90 -16.95 -10.14 -6.10
CA ILE A 90 -16.44 -11.48 -6.41
C ILE A 90 -17.59 -12.45 -6.66
N ALA A 91 -18.62 -12.47 -5.81
CA ALA A 91 -19.79 -13.33 -5.97
C ALA A 91 -20.55 -13.04 -7.28
N THR A 92 -20.73 -11.76 -7.62
CA THR A 92 -21.40 -11.33 -8.86
C THR A 92 -20.60 -11.77 -10.08
N LEU A 93 -19.28 -11.58 -10.07
CA LEU A 93 -18.41 -11.98 -11.18
C LEU A 93 -18.35 -13.50 -11.32
N ARG A 94 -18.25 -14.24 -10.22
CA ARG A 94 -18.30 -15.71 -10.20
C ARG A 94 -19.63 -16.22 -10.78
N GLN A 95 -20.75 -15.63 -10.38
CA GLN A 95 -22.06 -15.97 -10.94
C GLN A 95 -22.12 -15.68 -12.44
N ARG A 96 -21.57 -14.54 -12.91
CA ARG A 96 -21.52 -14.21 -14.34
C ARG A 96 -20.74 -15.25 -15.13
N ILE A 97 -19.56 -15.67 -14.67
CA ILE A 97 -18.76 -16.71 -15.33
C ILE A 97 -19.56 -18.01 -15.44
N VAL A 98 -20.13 -18.49 -14.32
CA VAL A 98 -20.92 -19.74 -14.31
C VAL A 98 -22.12 -19.64 -15.26
N THR A 99 -22.82 -18.51 -15.29
CA THR A 99 -23.99 -18.35 -16.17
C THR A 99 -23.63 -18.22 -17.65
N CYS A 100 -22.45 -17.67 -17.98
CA CYS A 100 -21.97 -17.56 -19.36
C CYS A 100 -21.63 -18.95 -19.90
N GLU A 101 -20.79 -19.69 -19.16
CA GLU A 101 -20.37 -21.06 -19.51
C GLU A 101 -21.56 -22.01 -19.61
N ALA A 102 -22.54 -21.89 -18.70
CA ALA A 102 -23.74 -22.73 -18.73
C ALA A 102 -24.65 -22.44 -19.95
N ARG A 103 -24.56 -21.25 -20.57
CA ARG A 103 -25.39 -20.85 -21.71
C ARG A 103 -24.70 -21.04 -23.05
N GLU A 104 -23.43 -20.68 -23.13
CA GLU A 104 -22.67 -20.61 -24.39
C GLU A 104 -21.84 -21.89 -24.64
N GLY A 105 -21.67 -22.74 -23.62
CA GLY A 105 -20.77 -23.90 -23.67
C GLY A 105 -19.30 -23.46 -23.51
N PRO A 106 -18.35 -24.42 -23.56
CA PRO A 106 -16.94 -24.09 -23.44
C PRO A 106 -16.52 -23.16 -24.59
N GLY A 107 -16.14 -21.94 -24.26
CA GLY A 107 -15.60 -20.98 -25.23
C GLY A 107 -14.20 -21.36 -25.71
N ASP A 108 -13.52 -20.45 -26.42
CA ASP A 108 -12.11 -20.60 -26.81
C ASP A 108 -11.17 -20.79 -25.61
N THR A 109 -11.64 -20.41 -24.41
CA THR A 109 -10.92 -20.63 -23.16
C THR A 109 -11.28 -22.02 -22.63
N GLY A 110 -10.32 -22.93 -22.60
CA GLY A 110 -10.57 -24.32 -22.20
C GLY A 110 -11.17 -24.45 -20.79
N PRO A 111 -11.92 -25.54 -20.48
CA PRO A 111 -12.67 -25.69 -19.23
C PRO A 111 -11.83 -25.49 -17.96
N GLY A 112 -10.57 -25.94 -17.98
CA GLY A 112 -9.64 -25.77 -16.86
C GLY A 112 -9.25 -24.30 -16.62
N ALA A 113 -9.09 -23.52 -17.68
CA ALA A 113 -8.79 -22.10 -17.57
C ALA A 113 -9.98 -21.31 -17.01
N THR A 114 -11.22 -21.64 -17.40
CA THR A 114 -12.41 -21.03 -16.81
C THR A 114 -12.62 -21.45 -15.36
N ALA A 115 -12.37 -22.71 -15.01
CA ALA A 115 -12.42 -23.18 -13.63
C ALA A 115 -11.39 -22.45 -12.74
N ALA A 116 -10.14 -22.32 -13.20
CA ALA A 116 -9.10 -21.58 -12.50
C ALA A 116 -9.45 -20.09 -12.37
N LEU A 117 -10.07 -19.49 -13.39
CA LEU A 117 -10.53 -18.10 -13.33
C LEU A 117 -11.60 -17.90 -12.23
N ALA A 118 -12.57 -18.80 -12.13
CA ALA A 118 -13.67 -18.72 -11.17
C ALA A 118 -13.27 -19.07 -9.73
N ALA A 119 -12.35 -20.01 -9.57
CA ALA A 119 -11.95 -20.57 -8.28
C ALA A 119 -10.74 -19.87 -7.65
N GLU A 120 -9.74 -19.46 -8.44
CA GLU A 120 -8.47 -18.94 -7.91
C GLU A 120 -8.26 -17.48 -8.28
N LYS A 121 -8.33 -17.14 -9.57
CA LYS A 121 -7.94 -15.79 -10.03
C LYS A 121 -8.89 -14.70 -9.58
N LEU A 122 -10.18 -15.02 -9.40
CA LEU A 122 -11.19 -14.08 -8.93
C LEU A 122 -10.93 -13.60 -7.50
N ASP A 123 -10.40 -14.48 -6.65
CA ASP A 123 -10.13 -14.14 -5.25
C ASP A 123 -8.93 -13.19 -5.11
N LEU A 124 -8.07 -13.10 -6.14
CA LEU A 124 -6.99 -12.09 -6.22
C LEU A 124 -7.54 -10.64 -6.33
N LEU A 125 -8.82 -10.46 -6.65
CA LEU A 125 -9.45 -9.13 -6.60
C LEU A 125 -9.71 -8.65 -5.17
N ALA A 126 -9.81 -9.55 -4.18
CA ALA A 126 -10.12 -9.15 -2.80
C ALA A 126 -9.05 -8.21 -2.19
N PRO A 127 -7.73 -8.50 -2.25
CA PRO A 127 -6.70 -7.58 -1.80
C PRO A 127 -6.75 -6.21 -2.50
N TYR A 128 -6.99 -6.18 -3.81
CA TYR A 128 -7.12 -4.93 -4.57
C TYR A 128 -8.27 -4.06 -4.04
N LEU A 129 -9.44 -4.65 -3.80
CA LEU A 129 -10.63 -3.92 -3.33
C LEU A 129 -10.53 -3.51 -1.87
N THR A 130 -9.89 -4.32 -1.02
CA THR A 130 -9.86 -4.13 0.43
C THR A 130 -8.64 -3.37 0.94
N ARG A 131 -7.50 -3.41 0.22
CA ARG A 131 -6.24 -2.76 0.63
C ARG A 131 -5.84 -1.64 -0.32
N TYR A 132 -5.75 -1.94 -1.61
CA TYR A 132 -5.24 -0.97 -2.59
C TYR A 132 -6.16 0.25 -2.74
N ALA A 133 -7.47 0.03 -2.92
CA ALA A 133 -8.44 1.12 -3.06
C ALA A 133 -8.44 2.12 -1.88
N PRO A 134 -8.51 1.70 -0.61
CA PRO A 134 -8.42 2.63 0.52
C PRO A 134 -7.01 3.18 0.74
N ALA A 135 -5.93 2.43 0.47
CA ALA A 135 -4.57 2.95 0.52
C ALA A 135 -4.41 4.12 -0.47
N ARG A 136 -4.85 3.96 -1.72
CA ARG A 136 -4.81 4.99 -2.75
C ARG A 136 -5.57 6.25 -2.32
N ALA A 137 -6.76 6.10 -1.74
CA ALA A 137 -7.53 7.23 -1.22
C ALA A 137 -6.77 7.99 -0.11
N ARG A 138 -6.11 7.26 0.81
CA ARG A 138 -5.28 7.86 1.86
C ARG A 138 -4.07 8.58 1.29
N THR A 139 -3.36 8.01 0.31
CA THR A 139 -2.21 8.65 -0.36
C THR A 139 -2.58 9.94 -1.07
N MET A 140 -3.81 10.07 -1.58
CA MET A 140 -4.26 11.29 -2.26
C MET A 140 -4.67 12.41 -1.30
N VAL A 141 -5.07 12.10 -0.07
CA VAL A 141 -5.65 13.08 0.87
C VAL A 141 -4.71 13.41 2.02
N ILE A 142 -4.16 12.40 2.69
CA ILE A 142 -3.41 12.58 3.93
C ILE A 142 -2.13 13.40 3.72
N PRO A 143 -1.27 13.12 2.71
CA PRO A 143 -0.08 13.94 2.48
C PRO A 143 -0.40 15.40 2.18
N LEU A 144 -1.49 15.68 1.45
CA LEU A 144 -1.91 17.05 1.16
C LEU A 144 -2.38 17.78 2.44
N ALA A 145 -3.12 17.09 3.30
CA ALA A 145 -3.54 17.63 4.59
C ALA A 145 -2.33 17.92 5.51
N ILE A 146 -1.36 17.01 5.57
CA ILE A 146 -0.12 17.20 6.34
C ILE A 146 0.70 18.36 5.77
N LEU A 147 0.82 18.45 4.45
CA LEU A 147 1.56 19.52 3.80
C LEU A 147 0.93 20.89 4.08
N ALA A 148 -0.40 20.99 3.99
CA ALA A 148 -1.14 22.21 4.32
C ALA A 148 -0.93 22.62 5.79
N LEU A 149 -1.01 21.66 6.72
CA LEU A 149 -0.78 21.91 8.14
C LEU A 149 0.68 22.27 8.43
N ALA A 150 1.64 21.64 7.75
CA ALA A 150 3.05 21.96 7.86
C ALA A 150 3.33 23.40 7.42
N PHE A 151 2.85 23.82 6.24
CA PHE A 151 3.01 25.19 5.76
C PHE A 151 2.33 26.23 6.64
N TRP A 152 1.23 25.86 7.31
CA TRP A 152 0.55 26.74 8.26
C TRP A 152 1.47 27.11 9.43
N TRP A 153 2.18 26.15 10.02
CA TRP A 153 3.04 26.37 11.19
C TRP A 153 4.50 26.73 10.84
N SER A 154 5.06 26.10 9.81
CA SER A 154 6.45 26.28 9.39
C SER A 154 6.60 26.05 7.88
N TRP A 155 6.90 27.11 7.15
CA TRP A 155 7.19 26.97 5.72
C TRP A 155 8.44 26.11 5.46
N ALA A 156 9.42 26.11 6.37
CA ALA A 156 10.61 25.26 6.24
C ALA A 156 10.26 23.77 6.33
N VAL A 157 9.46 23.35 7.31
CA VAL A 157 8.98 21.95 7.40
C VAL A 157 8.13 21.61 6.18
N GLY A 158 7.27 22.52 5.73
CA GLY A 158 6.51 22.36 4.49
C GLY A 158 7.40 22.12 3.27
N VAL A 159 8.48 22.87 3.12
CA VAL A 159 9.47 22.69 2.04
C VAL A 159 10.22 21.36 2.18
N ILE A 160 10.63 20.98 3.40
CA ILE A 160 11.26 19.66 3.63
C ILE A 160 10.33 18.56 3.12
N PHE A 161 9.06 18.57 3.54
CA PHE A 161 8.04 17.61 3.08
C PHE A 161 7.76 17.67 1.58
N LEU A 162 7.77 18.87 0.99
CA LEU A 162 7.59 19.04 -0.45
C LEU A 162 8.74 18.43 -1.26
N ILE A 163 9.95 18.40 -0.72
CA ILE A 163 11.12 17.79 -1.36
C ILE A 163 11.17 16.29 -1.09
N THR A 164 10.97 15.86 0.16
CA THR A 164 11.10 14.45 0.55
C THR A 164 9.88 13.60 0.18
N GLY A 165 8.68 14.17 0.22
CA GLY A 165 7.43 13.47 -0.08
C GLY A 165 7.43 12.86 -1.48
N PRO A 166 7.68 13.63 -2.56
CA PRO A 166 7.74 13.12 -3.94
C PRO A 166 8.87 12.14 -4.22
N LEU A 167 9.86 12.04 -3.33
CA LEU A 167 10.96 11.08 -3.47
C LEU A 167 10.43 9.64 -3.37
N ILE A 168 9.46 9.39 -2.49
CA ILE A 168 8.85 8.06 -2.32
C ILE A 168 8.16 7.56 -3.61
N PRO A 169 7.21 8.30 -4.24
CA PRO A 169 6.56 7.88 -5.48
C PRO A 169 7.54 7.77 -6.63
N LEU A 170 8.58 8.61 -6.67
CA LEU A 170 9.61 8.53 -7.69
C LEU A 170 10.34 7.18 -7.63
N PHE A 171 10.80 6.78 -6.44
CA PHE A 171 11.43 5.46 -6.27
C PHE A 171 10.44 4.31 -6.46
N MET A 172 9.18 4.49 -6.03
CA MET A 172 8.13 3.50 -6.29
C MET A 172 7.91 3.29 -7.80
N ALA A 173 7.90 4.36 -8.60
CA ALA A 173 7.79 4.26 -10.05
C ALA A 173 9.03 3.57 -10.66
N LEU A 174 10.23 3.92 -10.19
CA LEU A 174 11.49 3.37 -10.69
C LEU A 174 11.62 1.87 -10.40
N VAL A 175 11.32 1.44 -9.18
CA VAL A 175 11.28 0.01 -8.81
C VAL A 175 10.10 -0.68 -9.49
N GLY A 176 8.91 -0.07 -9.53
CA GLY A 176 7.72 -0.65 -10.14
C GLY A 176 7.93 -0.99 -11.61
N MET A 177 8.62 -0.12 -12.36
CA MET A 177 9.05 -0.39 -13.74
C MET A 177 10.03 -1.57 -13.82
N ALA A 178 11.02 -1.64 -12.92
CA ALA A 178 11.95 -2.76 -12.87
C ALA A 178 11.24 -4.09 -12.53
N ALA A 179 10.31 -4.06 -11.58
CA ALA A 179 9.48 -5.19 -11.18
C ALA A 179 8.53 -5.62 -12.30
N GLN A 180 7.89 -4.69 -13.01
CA GLN A 180 7.03 -4.98 -14.15
C GLN A 180 7.83 -5.68 -15.26
N SER A 181 9.02 -5.18 -15.59
CA SER A 181 9.88 -5.80 -16.59
C SER A 181 10.36 -7.21 -16.21
N ALA A 182 10.50 -7.49 -14.91
CA ALA A 182 10.84 -8.80 -14.38
C ALA A 182 9.61 -9.73 -14.37
N SER A 183 8.44 -9.21 -14.01
CA SER A 183 7.18 -9.95 -13.92
C SER A 183 6.63 -10.32 -15.30
N GLU A 184 6.69 -9.43 -16.30
CA GLU A 184 6.28 -9.72 -17.69
C GLU A 184 7.09 -10.87 -18.29
N LYS A 185 8.39 -10.93 -18.00
CA LYS A 185 9.25 -12.06 -18.39
C LYS A 185 8.88 -13.34 -17.64
N HIS A 186 8.49 -13.22 -16.36
CA HIS A 186 8.18 -14.37 -15.52
C HIS A 186 6.79 -14.98 -15.80
N MET A 187 5.77 -14.14 -16.04
CA MET A 187 4.39 -14.56 -16.34
C MET A 187 4.26 -15.25 -17.69
N ALA A 188 5.18 -15.01 -18.63
CA ALA A 188 5.24 -15.75 -19.90
C ALA A 188 5.69 -17.22 -19.73
N GLU A 189 6.26 -17.60 -18.57
CA GLU A 189 6.84 -18.93 -18.34
C GLU A 189 6.18 -19.73 -17.19
N ILE A 190 5.22 -19.12 -16.48
CA ILE A 190 4.49 -19.79 -15.38
C ILE A 190 3.41 -20.72 -15.96
N GLY A 191 3.62 -22.00 -15.75
CA GLY A 191 2.81 -23.12 -16.28
C GLY A 191 3.71 -24.30 -16.66
N THR A 192 4.94 -24.01 -17.08
CA THR A 192 5.85 -25.01 -17.63
C THR A 192 6.30 -26.07 -16.63
N LEU A 193 6.61 -25.73 -15.37
CA LEU A 193 7.20 -26.73 -14.45
C LEU A 193 6.18 -27.79 -13.97
N SER A 194 4.97 -27.36 -13.60
CA SER A 194 3.91 -28.28 -13.14
C SER A 194 3.35 -29.12 -14.27
N GLU A 195 3.16 -28.56 -15.47
CA GLU A 195 2.78 -29.32 -16.66
C GLU A 195 3.87 -30.31 -17.05
N LEU A 196 5.14 -29.91 -17.02
CA LEU A 196 6.25 -30.83 -17.26
C LEU A 196 6.24 -31.95 -16.21
N LEU A 197 6.04 -31.64 -14.93
CA LEU A 197 6.00 -32.66 -13.87
C LEU A 197 4.89 -33.68 -14.13
N VAL A 198 3.69 -33.23 -14.51
CA VAL A 198 2.57 -34.12 -14.83
C VAL A 198 2.86 -34.97 -16.07
N ASP A 199 3.40 -34.36 -17.14
CA ASP A 199 3.77 -35.06 -18.38
C ASP A 199 4.88 -36.11 -18.15
N ARG A 200 5.91 -35.75 -17.38
CA ARG A 200 7.00 -36.66 -17.00
C ARG A 200 6.54 -37.77 -16.07
N LEU A 201 5.63 -37.50 -15.12
CA LEU A 201 5.04 -38.53 -14.26
C LEU A 201 4.22 -39.55 -15.09
N GLY A 202 3.54 -39.09 -16.15
CA GLY A 202 2.83 -39.96 -17.10
C GLY A 202 3.76 -40.86 -17.92
N ALA A 203 4.94 -40.36 -18.29
CA ALA A 203 5.93 -41.09 -19.10
C ALA A 203 7.02 -41.83 -18.29
N LEU A 204 6.89 -41.90 -16.95
CA LEU A 204 7.91 -42.43 -16.04
C LEU A 204 8.35 -43.86 -16.34
N ALA A 205 7.39 -44.72 -16.72
CA ALA A 205 7.66 -46.12 -17.02
C ALA A 205 8.55 -46.28 -18.27
N ASP A 206 8.23 -45.54 -19.33
CA ASP A 206 8.98 -45.56 -20.59
C ASP A 206 10.39 -44.97 -20.40
N MET A 207 10.51 -43.89 -19.63
CA MET A 207 11.80 -43.29 -19.31
C MET A 207 12.71 -44.23 -18.51
N ARG A 208 12.14 -45.04 -17.61
CA ARG A 208 12.86 -46.08 -16.87
C ARG A 208 13.32 -47.21 -17.77
N LEU A 209 12.48 -47.65 -18.71
CA LEU A 209 12.80 -48.69 -19.68
C LEU A 209 13.93 -48.26 -20.64
N LEU A 210 13.97 -46.98 -21.00
CA LEU A 210 14.99 -46.40 -21.89
C LEU A 210 16.29 -45.99 -21.18
N GLY A 211 16.37 -46.12 -19.85
CA GLY A 211 17.55 -45.72 -19.07
C GLY A 211 17.78 -44.20 -19.00
N ALA A 212 16.77 -43.39 -19.32
CA ALA A 212 16.89 -41.93 -19.42
C ALA A 212 16.74 -41.18 -18.08
N SER A 213 16.57 -41.91 -16.97
CA SER A 213 16.35 -41.31 -15.64
C SER A 213 17.39 -40.27 -15.20
N PRO A 214 18.72 -40.46 -15.40
CA PRO A 214 19.71 -39.47 -14.99
C PRO A 214 19.55 -38.13 -15.72
N ALA A 215 19.33 -38.19 -17.05
CA ALA A 215 19.12 -37.00 -17.87
C ALA A 215 17.85 -36.24 -17.48
N LEU A 216 16.80 -36.97 -17.08
CA LEU A 216 15.56 -36.37 -16.59
C LEU A 216 15.75 -35.62 -15.27
N VAL A 217 16.50 -36.21 -14.33
CA VAL A 217 16.80 -35.58 -13.03
C VAL A 217 17.63 -34.31 -13.23
N GLU A 218 18.59 -34.34 -14.16
CA GLU A 218 19.44 -33.19 -14.47
C GLU A 218 18.67 -32.05 -15.15
N ASP A 219 17.79 -32.35 -16.13
CA ASP A 219 16.89 -31.36 -16.74
C ASP A 219 15.94 -30.74 -15.69
N PHE A 220 15.37 -31.56 -14.80
CA PHE A 220 14.52 -31.06 -13.73
C PHE A 220 15.28 -30.18 -12.73
N ALA A 221 16.49 -30.57 -12.34
CA ALA A 221 17.34 -29.78 -11.46
C ALA A 221 17.70 -28.42 -12.07
N GLY A 222 18.04 -28.38 -13.37
CA GLY A 222 18.33 -27.14 -14.08
C GLY A 222 17.11 -26.19 -14.10
N ARG A 223 15.92 -26.71 -14.41
CA ARG A 223 14.69 -25.90 -14.42
C ARG A 223 14.27 -25.44 -13.02
N ALA A 224 14.48 -26.26 -11.99
CA ALA A 224 14.25 -25.88 -10.61
C ALA A 224 15.21 -24.76 -10.17
N ASP A 225 16.47 -24.80 -10.60
CA ASP A 225 17.44 -23.73 -10.31
C ASP A 225 17.12 -22.42 -11.03
N ASP A 226 16.63 -22.49 -12.28
CA ASP A 226 16.13 -21.32 -13.01
C ASP A 226 14.93 -20.68 -12.29
N LEU A 227 13.97 -21.49 -11.82
CA LEU A 227 12.84 -20.99 -11.03
C LEU A 227 13.33 -20.33 -9.73
N ARG A 228 14.30 -20.95 -9.03
CA ARG A 228 14.92 -20.39 -7.83
C ARG A 228 15.58 -19.05 -8.14
N ALA A 229 16.39 -18.97 -9.20
CA ALA A 229 17.10 -17.75 -9.58
C ALA A 229 16.14 -16.60 -9.89
N ARG A 230 15.05 -16.87 -10.62
CA ARG A 230 14.01 -15.89 -10.95
C ARG A 230 13.22 -15.43 -9.74
N THR A 231 12.83 -16.37 -8.87
CA THR A 231 12.16 -16.07 -7.60
C THR A 231 13.04 -15.18 -6.73
N MET A 232 14.33 -15.52 -6.58
CA MET A 232 15.28 -14.74 -5.80
C MET A 232 15.54 -13.35 -6.39
N ALA A 233 15.49 -13.21 -7.73
CA ALA A 233 15.59 -11.90 -8.39
C ALA A 233 14.40 -11.00 -8.03
N VAL A 234 13.17 -11.51 -8.08
CA VAL A 234 11.96 -10.77 -7.68
C VAL A 234 12.03 -10.39 -6.19
N LEU A 235 12.40 -11.33 -5.32
CA LEU A 235 12.54 -11.06 -3.88
C LEU A 235 13.60 -9.98 -3.59
N ARG A 236 14.74 -10.02 -4.29
CA ARG A 236 15.80 -9.01 -4.14
C ARG A 236 15.29 -7.60 -4.47
N ILE A 237 14.50 -7.47 -5.54
CA ILE A 237 13.89 -6.18 -5.93
C ILE A 237 12.91 -5.71 -4.84
N ALA A 238 12.05 -6.59 -4.35
CA ALA A 238 11.09 -6.27 -3.29
C ALA A 238 11.77 -5.80 -1.99
N PHE A 239 12.81 -6.50 -1.54
CA PHE A 239 13.56 -6.13 -0.33
C PHE A 239 14.31 -4.79 -0.50
N LEU A 240 14.99 -4.59 -1.62
CA LEU A 240 15.71 -3.34 -1.90
C LEU A 240 14.75 -2.16 -1.96
N SER A 241 13.60 -2.32 -2.63
CA SER A 241 12.54 -1.30 -2.69
C SER A 241 12.05 -0.90 -1.30
N SER A 242 11.70 -1.88 -0.47
CA SER A 242 11.23 -1.63 0.90
C SER A 242 12.30 -0.94 1.75
N THR A 243 13.57 -1.35 1.61
CA THR A 243 14.67 -0.77 2.37
C THR A 243 14.92 0.68 1.99
N VAL A 244 14.93 0.98 0.69
CA VAL A 244 15.10 2.35 0.18
C VAL A 244 13.95 3.25 0.63
N LEU A 245 12.73 2.72 0.64
CA LEU A 245 11.55 3.43 1.09
C LEU A 245 11.61 3.79 2.59
N GLU A 246 12.02 2.84 3.43
CA GLU A 246 12.27 3.07 4.86
C GLU A 246 13.37 4.12 5.09
N LEU A 247 14.46 4.04 4.33
CA LEU A 247 15.59 4.97 4.45
C LEU A 247 15.15 6.42 4.17
N PHE A 248 14.39 6.67 3.11
CA PHE A 248 13.95 8.04 2.80
C PHE A 248 12.91 8.58 3.77
N ALA A 249 11.99 7.72 4.24
CA ALA A 249 11.06 8.12 5.30
C ALA A 249 11.84 8.51 6.58
N ALA A 250 12.84 7.70 6.98
CA ALA A 250 13.68 7.99 8.13
C ALA A 250 14.50 9.27 7.97
N ILE A 251 15.12 9.50 6.81
CA ILE A 251 15.86 10.75 6.51
C ILE A 251 14.92 11.95 6.56
N GLY A 252 13.72 11.84 5.97
CA GLY A 252 12.73 12.91 5.99
C GLY A 252 12.28 13.27 7.41
N VAL A 253 11.99 12.28 8.25
CA VAL A 253 11.67 12.48 9.67
C VAL A 253 12.86 13.08 10.43
N ALA A 254 14.07 12.59 10.18
CA ALA A 254 15.29 13.09 10.84
C ALA A 254 15.57 14.56 10.50
N MET A 255 15.42 14.96 9.23
CA MET A 255 15.60 16.36 8.83
C MET A 255 14.61 17.29 9.54
N VAL A 256 13.35 16.89 9.65
CA VAL A 256 12.34 17.66 10.41
C VAL A 256 12.69 17.71 11.89
N ALA A 257 13.05 16.58 12.51
CA ALA A 257 13.43 16.52 13.92
C ALA A 257 14.63 17.42 14.25
N VAL A 258 15.68 17.39 13.41
CA VAL A 258 16.87 18.24 13.54
C VAL A 258 16.49 19.72 13.40
N PHE A 259 15.73 20.09 12.37
CA PHE A 259 15.28 21.46 12.17
C PHE A 259 14.46 21.97 13.36
N LEU A 260 13.46 21.20 13.80
CA LEU A 260 12.59 21.56 14.92
C LEU A 260 13.37 21.68 16.24
N GLY A 261 14.29 20.74 16.50
CA GLY A 261 15.11 20.76 17.72
C GLY A 261 16.00 22.00 17.81
N PHE A 262 16.70 22.35 16.74
CA PHE A 262 17.52 23.57 16.70
C PHE A 262 16.68 24.85 16.68
N SER A 263 15.48 24.82 16.09
CA SER A 263 14.55 25.95 16.14
C SER A 263 14.05 26.20 17.57
N LEU A 264 13.75 25.13 18.32
CA LEU A 264 13.31 25.23 19.71
C LEU A 264 14.41 25.75 20.65
N LEU A 265 15.67 25.39 20.38
CA LEU A 265 16.84 25.91 21.11
C LEU A 265 17.19 27.36 20.75
N GLY A 266 16.50 27.97 19.78
CA GLY A 266 16.80 29.31 19.28
C GLY A 266 18.07 29.40 18.42
N ALA A 267 18.68 28.27 18.05
CA ALA A 267 19.85 28.24 17.17
C ALA A 267 19.48 28.51 15.70
N ILE A 268 18.23 28.21 15.32
CA ILE A 268 17.67 28.50 14.00
C ILE A 268 16.52 29.50 14.16
N GLY A 269 16.67 30.67 13.56
CA GLY A 269 15.66 31.75 13.58
C GLY A 269 14.85 31.89 12.29
N PHE A 270 15.02 31.00 11.31
CA PHE A 270 14.28 31.01 10.04
C PHE A 270 13.34 29.82 9.94
N GLY A 271 12.41 29.86 8.98
CA GLY A 271 11.54 28.73 8.67
C GLY A 271 10.12 28.82 9.25
N THR A 272 9.79 29.94 9.87
CA THR A 272 8.44 30.26 10.37
C THR A 272 7.94 31.59 9.80
N TRP A 273 6.68 31.94 10.09
CA TRP A 273 6.04 33.18 9.63
C TRP A 273 6.31 34.38 10.56
N GLY A 274 7.45 34.41 11.25
CA GLY A 274 7.88 35.53 12.10
C GLY A 274 7.73 35.30 13.61
N ALA A 275 7.15 34.18 14.04
CA ALA A 275 7.15 33.74 15.44
C ALA A 275 8.04 32.49 15.61
N PRO A 276 8.82 32.38 16.70
CA PRO A 276 9.58 31.16 16.98
C PRO A 276 8.62 30.00 17.24
N LEU A 277 9.05 28.76 16.95
CA LEU A 277 8.26 27.57 17.26
C LEU A 277 8.30 27.31 18.76
N GLY A 278 7.14 27.19 19.38
CA GLY A 278 6.99 26.75 20.76
C GLY A 278 7.02 25.22 20.87
N ALA A 279 6.88 24.74 22.11
CA ALA A 279 6.81 23.30 22.38
C ALA A 279 5.60 22.64 21.70
N PHE A 280 4.47 23.35 21.62
CA PHE A 280 3.26 22.87 20.95
C PHE A 280 3.52 22.57 19.47
N GLU A 281 4.02 23.55 18.72
CA GLU A 281 4.24 23.43 17.28
C GLU A 281 5.28 22.38 16.96
N VAL A 282 6.37 22.32 17.76
CA VAL A 282 7.43 21.32 17.59
C VAL A 282 6.88 19.91 17.79
N VAL A 283 6.15 19.65 18.88
CA VAL A 283 5.57 18.33 19.14
C VAL A 283 4.56 17.95 18.04
N LEU A 284 3.71 18.89 17.64
CA LEU A 284 2.74 18.67 16.57
C LEU A 284 3.43 18.29 15.27
N LEU A 285 4.37 19.11 14.78
CA LEU A 285 5.07 18.87 13.51
C LEU A 285 5.91 17.59 13.53
N LEU A 286 6.49 17.23 14.69
CA LEU A 286 7.24 15.99 14.86
C LEU A 286 6.33 14.75 14.74
N MET A 287 5.12 14.80 15.29
CA MET A 287 4.13 13.72 15.15
C MET A 287 3.58 13.59 13.72
N LEU A 288 3.54 14.68 12.96
CA LEU A 288 3.07 14.67 11.57
C LEU A 288 4.10 14.10 10.60
N ALA A 289 5.40 14.22 10.90
CA ALA A 289 6.47 13.80 10.01
C ALA A 289 6.39 12.32 9.57
N PRO A 290 6.26 11.32 10.46
CA PRO A 290 6.14 9.93 10.03
C PRO A 290 4.82 9.66 9.27
N GLU A 291 3.74 10.36 9.62
CA GLU A 291 2.41 10.17 9.03
C GLU A 291 2.34 10.63 7.57
N LEU A 292 3.24 11.53 7.13
CA LEU A 292 3.33 11.95 5.73
C LEU A 292 3.65 10.77 4.81
N TYR A 293 4.59 9.93 5.25
CA TYR A 293 5.16 8.86 4.42
C TYR A 293 4.36 7.55 4.51
N GLN A 294 3.60 7.36 5.59
CA GLN A 294 2.88 6.11 5.86
C GLN A 294 1.89 5.69 4.76
N PRO A 295 0.98 6.55 4.25
CA PRO A 295 0.03 6.15 3.21
C PRO A 295 0.69 5.77 1.89
N MET A 296 1.86 6.35 1.62
CA MET A 296 2.64 6.09 0.41
C MET A 296 3.28 4.70 0.49
N ARG A 297 3.75 4.33 1.68
CA ARG A 297 4.26 3.00 1.99
C ARG A 297 3.19 1.92 1.94
N ASP A 298 2.03 2.19 2.54
CA ASP A 298 0.87 1.29 2.47
C ASP A 298 0.46 1.04 1.01
N LEU A 299 0.45 2.09 0.18
CA LEU A 299 0.13 1.97 -1.24
C LEU A 299 1.20 1.17 -2.01
N ALA A 300 2.48 1.37 -1.68
CA ALA A 300 3.57 0.60 -2.29
C ALA A 300 3.47 -0.89 -1.99
N ALA A 301 3.17 -1.25 -0.73
CA ALA A 301 2.91 -2.63 -0.35
C ALA A 301 1.70 -3.21 -1.09
N ALA A 302 0.59 -2.46 -1.13
CA ALA A 302 -0.64 -2.91 -1.79
C ALA A 302 -0.58 -2.93 -3.33
N TRP A 303 0.40 -2.30 -3.96
CA TRP A 303 0.62 -2.35 -5.41
C TRP A 303 1.26 -3.68 -5.86
N HIS A 304 1.97 -4.35 -4.96
CA HIS A 304 2.62 -5.62 -5.23
C HIS A 304 1.73 -6.85 -4.92
N ASP A 305 0.61 -6.65 -4.21
CA ASP A 305 -0.44 -7.65 -3.97
C ASP A 305 -1.29 -7.87 -5.24
#